data_AF-E6LJ32-F1
#
_entry.id   AF-E6LJ32-F1
#
_cell.length_a   1.000
_cell.length_b   1.000
_cell.length_c   1.000
_cell.angle_alpha   90.00
_cell.angle_beta   90.00
_cell.angle_gamma   90.00
#
_symmetry.space_group_name_H-M   'P 1'
#
loop_
_entity.id
_entity.type
_entity.pdbx_description
1 polymer ?
#
loop_
_entity_poly.entity_id
_entity_poly.type
_entity_poly.pdbx_seq_one_letter_code
_entity_poly.pdbx_strand_id
1 'polypeptide(L)'
;MDHLLSIDTTLKESYEIYQELLYHYDKRDHKAFFATIENLPRTLDEQFKKSICYLIKHKTSIKHSFLYPYSNGKIEGKNNLIKVIKRIAFGFRTFRTLKMRIFIQQDLFTIIK
;
A
#
# COMPACT_ATOMS: atom_id res chain seq x y z
N MET A 1 6.09 22.03 -10.10
CA MET A 1 4.78 21.39 -9.85
C MET A 1 3.66 22.30 -10.29
N ASP A 2 3.64 23.54 -9.81
CA ASP A 2 2.56 24.51 -10.08
C ASP A 2 2.32 24.79 -11.56
N HIS A 3 3.35 24.82 -12.39
CA HIS A 3 3.21 25.01 -13.85
C HIS A 3 2.46 23.86 -14.55
N LEU A 4 2.63 22.61 -14.10
CA LEU A 4 1.91 21.46 -14.68
C LEU A 4 0.44 21.44 -14.23
N LEU A 5 0.21 21.76 -12.95
CA LEU A 5 -1.14 21.86 -12.39
C LEU A 5 -1.90 23.08 -12.92
N SER A 6 -1.21 24.12 -13.40
CA SER A 6 -1.85 25.26 -14.06
C SER A 6 -2.28 24.97 -15.51
N ILE A 7 -1.71 23.94 -16.14
CA ILE A 7 -2.03 23.58 -17.54
C ILE A 7 -3.26 22.67 -17.62
N ASP A 8 -3.38 21.71 -16.69
CA ASP A 8 -4.44 20.71 -16.71
C ASP A 8 -5.30 20.81 -15.44
N THR A 9 -6.52 21.31 -15.61
CA THR A 9 -7.49 21.48 -14.53
C THR A 9 -7.94 20.15 -13.93
N THR A 10 -8.05 19.10 -14.74
CA THR A 10 -8.44 17.75 -14.30
C THR A 10 -7.35 17.13 -13.44
N LEU A 11 -6.08 17.31 -13.85
CA LEU A 11 -4.92 16.88 -13.08
C LEU A 11 -4.85 17.65 -11.75
N LYS A 12 -5.14 18.96 -11.77
CA LYS A 12 -5.18 19.79 -10.57
C LYS A 12 -6.22 19.31 -9.58
N GLU A 13 -7.47 19.09 -10.01
CA GLU A 13 -8.53 18.57 -9.12
C GLU A 13 -8.15 17.21 -8.52
N SER A 14 -7.60 16.30 -9.34
CA SER A 14 -7.16 14.98 -8.86
C SER A 14 -6.03 15.08 -7.84
N TYR A 15 -5.10 16.01 -8.05
CA TYR A 15 -4.01 16.28 -7.12
C TYR A 15 -4.52 16.84 -5.79
N GLU A 16 -5.45 17.80 -5.82
CA GLU A 16 -6.03 18.39 -4.61
C GLU A 16 -6.75 17.34 -3.75
N ILE A 17 -7.56 16.47 -4.36
CA ILE A 17 -8.19 15.34 -3.67
C ILE A 17 -7.13 14.40 -3.07
N TYR A 18 -6.08 14.09 -3.81
CA TYR A 18 -5.00 13.25 -3.31
C TYR A 18 -4.30 13.87 -2.08
N GLN A 19 -4.06 15.18 -2.10
CA GLN A 19 -3.47 15.90 -0.96
C GLN A 19 -4.41 15.92 0.25
N GLU A 20 -5.70 16.10 0.05
CA GLU A 20 -6.70 16.02 1.12
C GLU A 20 -6.71 14.63 1.78
N LEU A 21 -6.67 13.57 0.98
CA LEU A 21 -6.57 12.20 1.48
C LEU A 21 -5.28 11.96 2.28
N LEU A 22 -4.14 12.47 1.82
CA LEU A 22 -2.87 12.40 2.56
C LEU A 22 -2.94 13.17 3.89
N TYR A 23 -3.58 14.33 3.90
CA TYR A 23 -3.79 15.11 5.10
C TYR A 23 -4.62 14.34 6.15
N HIS A 24 -5.74 13.75 5.75
CA HIS A 24 -6.55 12.92 6.66
C HIS A 24 -5.79 11.67 7.15
N TYR A 25 -4.95 11.08 6.29
CA TYR A 25 -4.09 9.96 6.66
C TYR A 25 -3.08 10.35 7.75
N ASP A 26 -2.38 11.48 7.58
CA ASP A 26 -1.42 12.00 8.57
C ASP A 26 -2.11 12.32 9.91
N LYS A 27 -3.29 12.92 9.87
CA LYS A 27 -4.11 13.21 11.07
C LYS A 27 -4.76 11.99 11.70
N ARG A 28 -4.59 10.80 11.12
CA ARG A 28 -5.25 9.55 11.55
C ARG A 28 -6.78 9.67 11.62
N ASP A 29 -7.37 10.57 10.82
CA ASP A 29 -8.82 10.74 10.73
C ASP A 29 -9.40 9.86 9.62
N HIS A 30 -9.67 8.61 9.96
CA HIS A 30 -10.26 7.67 9.02
C HIS A 30 -11.68 8.06 8.62
N LYS A 31 -12.42 8.85 9.43
CA LYS A 31 -13.81 9.22 9.12
C LYS A 31 -13.81 10.25 8.00
N ALA A 32 -13.02 11.31 8.16
CA ALA A 32 -12.85 12.33 7.14
C ALA A 32 -12.28 11.73 5.84
N PHE A 33 -11.27 10.86 5.94
CA PHE A 33 -10.70 10.18 4.77
C PHE A 33 -11.75 9.46 3.90
N PHE A 34 -12.62 8.65 4.51
CA PHE A 34 -13.67 7.96 3.74
C PHE A 34 -14.81 8.88 3.32
N ALA A 35 -15.09 9.95 4.08
CA ALA A 35 -16.07 10.96 3.66
C ALA A 35 -15.62 11.68 2.39
N THR A 36 -14.33 12.02 2.24
CA THR A 36 -13.77 12.59 1.01
C THR A 36 -13.94 11.64 -0.19
N ILE A 37 -13.70 10.33 0.01
CA ILE A 37 -13.86 9.31 -1.06
C ILE A 37 -15.34 9.11 -1.44
N GLU A 38 -16.26 9.20 -0.48
CA GLU A 38 -17.69 9.02 -0.72
C GLU A 38 -18.32 10.26 -1.40
N ASN A 39 -17.68 11.43 -1.28
CA ASN A 39 -18.17 12.72 -1.82
C ASN A 39 -17.25 13.31 -2.91
N LEU A 40 -16.78 12.49 -3.84
CA LEU A 40 -15.92 12.94 -4.93
C LEU A 40 -16.68 13.82 -5.96
N PRO A 41 -16.04 14.85 -6.52
CA PRO A 41 -16.66 15.70 -7.53
C PRO A 41 -16.96 14.93 -8.82
N ARG A 42 -18.01 15.36 -9.54
CA ARG A 42 -18.41 14.75 -10.82
C ARG A 42 -17.45 15.07 -11.97
N THR A 43 -16.69 16.16 -11.84
CA THR A 43 -15.70 16.64 -12.81
C THR A 43 -14.38 15.85 -12.78
N LEU A 44 -14.20 15.05 -11.73
CA LEU A 44 -12.98 14.28 -11.51
C LEU A 44 -12.75 13.25 -12.62
N ASP A 45 -11.49 13.07 -13.01
CA ASP A 45 -11.11 12.03 -13.96
C ASP A 45 -11.65 10.65 -13.53
N GLU A 46 -12.28 9.94 -14.45
CA GLU A 46 -12.95 8.67 -14.18
C GLU A 46 -11.96 7.57 -13.79
N GLN A 47 -10.75 7.57 -14.36
CA GLN A 47 -9.72 6.58 -14.03
C GLN A 47 -9.18 6.80 -12.62
N PHE A 48 -8.94 8.05 -12.24
CA PHE A 48 -8.57 8.44 -10.88
C PHE A 48 -9.68 8.10 -9.88
N LYS A 49 -10.92 8.49 -10.17
CA LYS A 49 -12.10 8.21 -9.35
C LYS A 49 -12.25 6.71 -9.10
N LYS A 50 -12.16 5.89 -10.15
CA LYS A 50 -12.20 4.42 -10.03
C LYS A 50 -11.10 3.88 -9.11
N SER A 51 -9.90 4.43 -9.22
CA SER A 51 -8.75 4.04 -8.40
C SER A 51 -8.95 4.37 -6.92
N ILE A 52 -9.49 5.56 -6.61
CA ILE A 52 -9.76 5.99 -5.24
C ILE A 52 -10.97 5.26 -4.65
N CYS A 53 -12.06 5.08 -5.40
CA CYS A 53 -13.23 4.31 -4.94
C CYS A 53 -12.89 2.84 -4.67
N TYR A 54 -11.87 2.27 -5.33
CA TYR A 54 -11.40 0.92 -5.03
C TYR A 54 -10.95 0.75 -3.57
N LEU A 55 -10.48 1.82 -2.91
CA LEU A 55 -10.10 1.80 -1.50
C LEU A 55 -11.28 1.45 -0.57
N ILE A 56 -12.51 1.77 -0.97
CA ILE A 56 -13.73 1.41 -0.21
C ILE A 56 -13.84 -0.10 -0.03
N LYS A 57 -13.40 -0.89 -1.03
CA LYS A 57 -13.40 -2.36 -0.96
C LYS A 57 -12.58 -2.88 0.23
N HIS A 58 -11.56 -2.14 0.64
CA HIS A 58 -10.64 -2.50 1.73
C HIS A 58 -10.81 -1.58 2.96
N LYS A 59 -11.99 -0.96 3.11
CA LYS A 59 -12.29 0.03 4.17
C LYS A 59 -11.90 -0.43 5.57
N THR A 60 -12.18 -1.69 5.92
CA THR A 60 -11.82 -2.24 7.24
C THR A 60 -10.32 -2.30 7.48
N SER A 61 -9.56 -2.83 6.52
CA SER A 61 -8.09 -2.94 6.62
C SER A 61 -7.42 -1.56 6.64
N ILE A 62 -7.91 -0.64 5.81
CA ILE A 62 -7.44 0.74 5.81
C ILE A 62 -7.80 1.41 7.13
N LYS A 63 -9.04 1.31 7.64
CA LYS A 63 -9.39 1.83 8.97
C LYS A 63 -8.45 1.32 10.06
N HIS A 64 -8.11 0.04 10.06
CA HIS A 64 -7.15 -0.51 11.02
C HIS A 64 -5.75 0.11 10.89
N SER A 65 -5.30 0.46 9.68
CA SER A 65 -4.01 1.15 9.50
C SER A 65 -4.00 2.57 10.07
N PHE A 66 -5.16 3.21 10.24
CA PHE A 66 -5.30 4.50 10.93
C PHE A 66 -5.30 4.34 12.45
N LEU A 67 -5.92 3.27 12.96
CA LEU A 67 -6.10 3.05 14.40
C LEU A 67 -4.87 2.49 15.10
N TYR A 68 -4.10 1.64 14.43
CA TYR A 68 -2.97 0.96 15.03
C TYR A 68 -1.62 1.54 14.58
N PRO A 69 -0.61 1.56 15.45
CA PRO A 69 0.73 2.04 15.12
C PRO A 69 1.57 1.02 14.33
N TYR A 70 0.98 -0.08 13.88
CA TYR A 70 1.71 -1.14 13.17
C TYR A 70 1.87 -0.78 11.69
N SER A 71 3.11 -0.87 11.20
CA SER A 71 3.40 -0.76 9.78
C SER A 71 3.55 -2.15 9.16
N ASN A 72 3.14 -2.27 7.90
CA ASN A 72 3.40 -3.48 7.10
C ASN A 72 4.89 -3.62 6.74
N GLY A 73 5.73 -2.61 7.00
CA GLY A 73 7.12 -2.55 6.56
C GLY A 73 7.96 -3.77 6.98
N LYS A 74 7.74 -4.31 8.19
CA LYS A 74 8.45 -5.52 8.64
C LYS A 74 8.04 -6.77 7.83
N ILE A 75 6.75 -6.89 7.50
CA ILE A 75 6.20 -8.00 6.70
C ILE A 75 6.65 -7.85 5.24
N GLU A 76 6.57 -6.64 4.69
CA GLU A 76 7.00 -6.32 3.33
C GLU A 76 8.51 -6.56 3.14
N GLY A 77 9.33 -6.19 4.12
CA GLY A 77 10.76 -6.47 4.13
C GLY A 77 11.05 -7.97 4.04
N LYS A 78 10.34 -8.79 4.83
CA LYS A 78 10.43 -10.27 4.75
C LYS A 78 9.98 -10.79 3.39
N ASN A 79 8.87 -10.29 2.86
CA ASN A 79 8.36 -10.68 1.54
C ASN A 79 9.34 -10.32 0.41
N ASN A 80 9.98 -9.16 0.49
CA ASN A 80 10.98 -8.74 -0.49
C ASN A 80 12.22 -9.65 -0.43
N LEU A 81 12.72 -9.97 0.76
CA LEU A 81 13.82 -10.92 0.95
C LEU A 81 13.47 -12.29 0.35
N ILE A 82 12.27 -12.82 0.61
CA ILE A 82 11.81 -14.10 0.03
C ILE A 82 11.77 -14.03 -1.50
N LYS A 83 11.29 -12.91 -2.08
CA LYS A 83 11.29 -12.69 -3.53
C LYS A 83 12.71 -12.65 -4.10
N VAL A 84 13.66 -12.03 -3.41
CA VAL A 84 15.09 -12.01 -3.80
C VAL A 84 15.65 -13.43 -3.78
N ILE A 85 15.46 -14.17 -2.68
CA ILE A 85 15.89 -15.56 -2.55
C ILE A 85 15.31 -16.40 -3.70
N LYS A 86 14.01 -16.24 -4.00
CA LYS A 86 13.34 -16.93 -5.12
C LYS A 86 13.94 -16.57 -6.49
N ARG A 87 14.42 -15.34 -6.70
CA ARG A 87 15.01 -14.90 -7.98
C ARG A 87 16.42 -15.45 -8.19
N ILE A 88 17.22 -15.57 -7.12
CA ILE A 88 18.59 -16.12 -7.18
C ILE A 88 18.62 -17.66 -7.03
N ALA A 89 17.46 -18.26 -6.80
CA ALA A 89 17.22 -19.66 -6.48
C ALA A 89 17.31 -20.62 -7.70
N PHE A 90 18.27 -20.39 -8.60
CA PHE A 90 18.52 -21.33 -9.69
C PHE A 90 19.03 -22.66 -9.13
N GLY A 91 18.43 -23.77 -9.55
CA GLY A 91 18.83 -25.12 -9.13
C GLY A 91 18.10 -25.71 -7.91
N PHE A 92 17.19 -24.99 -7.25
CA PHE A 92 16.34 -25.60 -6.22
C PHE A 92 15.24 -26.45 -6.86
N ARG A 93 15.38 -27.78 -6.74
CA ARG A 93 14.45 -28.76 -7.33
C ARG A 93 13.12 -28.89 -6.58
N THR A 94 13.04 -28.44 -5.33
CA THR A 94 11.83 -28.57 -4.50
C THR A 94 11.53 -27.33 -3.67
N PHE A 95 10.25 -27.10 -3.36
CA PHE A 95 9.83 -26.05 -2.42
C PHE A 95 10.43 -26.25 -1.02
N ARG A 96 10.64 -27.50 -0.60
CA ARG A 96 11.28 -27.82 0.69
C ARG A 96 12.67 -27.20 0.77
N THR A 97 13.49 -27.32 -0.27
CA THR A 97 14.85 -26.76 -0.28
C THR A 97 14.83 -25.23 -0.27
N LEU A 98 13.90 -24.59 -1.00
CA LEU A 98 13.70 -23.14 -0.95
C LEU A 98 13.28 -22.67 0.45
N LYS A 99 12.32 -23.36 1.07
CA LYS A 99 11.82 -23.06 2.43
C LYS A 99 12.93 -23.15 3.47
N MET A 100 13.77 -24.19 3.39
CA MET A 100 14.92 -24.36 4.27
C MET A 100 15.92 -23.21 4.14
N ARG A 101 16.24 -22.79 2.90
CA ARG A 101 17.14 -21.66 2.67
C ARG A 101 16.58 -20.36 3.24
N ILE A 102 15.28 -20.11 3.08
CA ILE A 102 14.58 -18.95 3.67
C ILE A 102 14.70 -18.98 5.19
N PHE A 103 14.48 -20.12 5.84
CA PHE A 103 14.59 -20.22 7.30
C PHE A 103 16.01 -20.01 7.83
N ILE A 104 17.02 -20.56 7.15
CA ILE A 104 18.43 -20.33 7.51
C ILE A 104 18.78 -18.85 7.38
N GLN A 105 18.41 -18.22 6.26
CA GLN A 105 18.76 -16.82 6.00
C GLN A 105 17.99 -15.80 6.85
N GLN A 106 16.88 -16.22 7.46
CA GLN A 106 16.12 -15.39 8.40
C GLN A 106 16.42 -15.72 9.87
N ASP A 107 17.40 -16.59 10.15
CA ASP A 107 17.72 -17.09 11.49
C ASP A 107 16.50 -17.67 12.24
N LEU A 108 15.53 -18.21 11.50
CA LEU A 108 14.29 -18.78 12.05
C LEU A 108 14.44 -20.27 12.39
N PHE A 109 15.60 -20.86 12.11
CA PHE A 109 15.86 -22.29 12.33
C PHE A 109 15.94 -22.67 13.81
N THR A 110 16.30 -21.72 14.67
CA THR A 110 16.38 -21.86 16.14
C THR A 110 15.02 -21.79 16.85
N ILE A 111 13.97 -21.31 16.17
CA ILE A 111 12.63 -21.13 16.76
C ILE A 111 11.79 -22.43 16.64
N ILE A 112 12.24 -23.41 15.88
CA ILE A 112 11.54 -24.70 15.63
C ILE A 112 12.27 -25.86 16.33
N LYS A 113 12.78 -25.64 17.53
CA LYS A 113 13.28 -26.71 18.43
C LYS A 113 12.32 -26.91 19.59
#